data_AF-A0A416M6F5-F1
#
_entry.id   AF-A0A416M6F5-F1
#
_cell.length_a   1.000
_cell.length_b   1.000
_cell.length_c   1.000
_cell.angle_alpha   90.00
_cell.angle_beta   90.00
_cell.angle_gamma   90.00
#
_symmetry.space_group_name_H-M   'P 1'
#
loop_
_entity.id
_entity.type
_entity.pdbx_description
1 polymer ?
#
loop_
_entity_poly.entity_id
_entity_poly.type
_entity_poly.pdbx_seq_one_letter_code
_entity_poly.pdbx_strand_id
1 'polypeptide(L)'
;MLKLKEGYHVPFPEKLSEGYEMEENSIVANVGVDKLEEVIQHFIAIKDEPLFFILELPASGEKESPKASGIVTALHKDIYYIDGCSVDAALILFERTKDLLLADGMCQFGFGCHESHDEIMVEKYNVVSIYSQDIKKYNDFYEPHNIREAENFITAWDTFSLEHPGSSERIEKNGKTVYDLPELLKEWGIYLAETVEE
;
A
#
# COMPACT_ATOMS: atom_id res chain seq x y z
N MET A 1 11.19 -17.31 -1.31
CA MET A 1 11.10 -16.43 -0.13
C MET A 1 10.71 -15.06 -0.64
N LEU A 2 9.67 -14.47 -0.05
CA LEU A 2 9.20 -13.14 -0.40
C LEU A 2 10.28 -12.09 -0.10
N LYS A 3 10.57 -11.20 -1.05
CA LYS A 3 11.45 -10.06 -0.84
C LYS A 3 10.62 -8.87 -0.34
N LEU A 4 10.80 -8.48 0.91
CA LEU A 4 10.06 -7.39 1.54
C LEU A 4 10.71 -6.03 1.26
N LYS A 5 9.93 -4.94 1.43
CA LYS A 5 10.50 -3.58 1.48
C LYS A 5 11.54 -3.47 2.60
N GLU A 6 12.46 -2.52 2.44
CA GLU A 6 13.54 -2.25 3.40
C GLU A 6 13.01 -1.96 4.81
N GLY A 7 11.94 -1.19 4.92
CA GLY A 7 11.34 -0.83 6.20
C GLY A 7 10.56 -1.95 6.90
N TYR A 8 10.65 -3.21 6.48
CA TYR A 8 9.95 -4.32 7.13
C TYR A 8 10.90 -5.33 7.75
N HIS A 9 10.56 -5.76 8.96
CA HIS A 9 11.14 -6.93 9.60
C HIS A 9 10.02 -7.88 10.01
N VAL A 10 10.05 -9.10 9.47
CA VAL A 10 9.03 -10.13 9.67
C VAL A 10 9.67 -11.37 10.30
N PRO A 11 9.11 -11.93 11.38
CA PRO A 11 9.52 -13.23 11.89
C PRO A 11 9.18 -14.34 10.88
N PHE A 12 9.99 -15.39 10.87
CA PHE A 12 9.80 -16.57 10.00
C PHE A 12 9.62 -16.24 8.50
N PRO A 13 10.48 -15.38 7.89
CA PRO A 13 10.33 -14.97 6.50
C PRO A 13 10.40 -16.15 5.51
N GLU A 14 10.97 -17.28 5.91
CA GLU A 14 10.97 -18.53 5.14
C GLU A 14 9.58 -19.11 4.89
N LYS A 15 8.56 -18.74 5.68
CA LYS A 15 7.17 -19.13 5.46
C LYS A 15 6.48 -18.30 4.39
N LEU A 16 7.04 -17.14 4.03
CA LEU A 16 6.44 -16.23 3.07
C LEU A 16 6.94 -16.49 1.66
N SER A 17 5.98 -16.57 0.73
CA SER A 17 6.20 -16.67 -0.69
C SER A 17 5.30 -15.71 -1.44
N GLU A 18 5.72 -15.33 -2.64
CA GLU A 18 4.82 -14.69 -3.59
C GLU A 18 3.67 -15.64 -3.94
N GLY A 19 2.50 -15.07 -4.13
CA GLY A 19 1.27 -15.79 -4.41
C GLY A 19 0.08 -14.86 -4.24
N TYR A 20 -1.09 -15.29 -4.71
CA TYR A 20 -2.34 -14.60 -4.43
C TYR A 20 -3.45 -15.58 -4.06
N GLU A 21 -4.48 -15.08 -3.40
CA GLU A 21 -5.76 -15.75 -3.22
C GLU A 21 -6.89 -14.85 -3.73
N MET A 22 -7.94 -15.49 -4.26
CA MET A 22 -9.15 -14.80 -4.68
C MET A 22 -10.23 -14.92 -3.60
N GLU A 23 -10.85 -13.79 -3.29
CA GLU A 23 -12.02 -13.68 -2.43
C GLU A 23 -13.24 -13.23 -3.26
N GLU A 24 -14.37 -12.95 -2.61
CA GLU A 24 -15.63 -12.61 -3.30
C GLU A 24 -15.50 -11.34 -4.17
N ASN A 25 -14.88 -10.29 -3.62
CA ASN A 25 -14.72 -8.98 -4.28
C ASN A 25 -13.28 -8.46 -4.21
N SER A 26 -12.33 -9.32 -3.85
CA SER A 26 -10.93 -8.96 -3.63
C SER A 26 -9.98 -10.02 -4.16
N ILE A 27 -8.78 -9.60 -4.53
CA ILE A 27 -7.61 -10.47 -4.68
C ILE A 27 -6.58 -9.97 -3.69
N VAL A 28 -6.07 -10.85 -2.83
CA VAL A 28 -5.00 -10.52 -1.87
C VAL A 28 -3.74 -11.24 -2.32
N ALA A 29 -2.62 -10.53 -2.39
CA ALA A 29 -1.36 -11.08 -2.89
C ALA A 29 -0.17 -10.68 -2.03
N ASN A 30 0.80 -11.59 -1.92
CA ASN A 30 2.14 -11.26 -1.50
C ASN A 30 2.97 -10.94 -2.74
N VAL A 31 3.46 -9.71 -2.86
CA VAL A 31 4.22 -9.25 -4.04
C VAL A 31 5.65 -8.91 -3.64
N GLY A 32 6.64 -9.51 -4.30
CA GLY A 32 8.04 -9.14 -4.07
C GLY A 32 8.28 -7.66 -4.32
N VAL A 33 9.10 -7.00 -3.50
CA VAL A 33 9.42 -5.57 -3.65
C VAL A 33 9.98 -5.25 -5.04
N ASP A 34 10.66 -6.21 -5.66
CA ASP A 34 11.17 -6.14 -7.03
C ASP A 34 10.11 -6.20 -8.13
N LYS A 35 8.85 -6.52 -7.79
CA LYS A 35 7.70 -6.53 -8.71
C LYS A 35 6.62 -5.51 -8.38
N LEU A 36 6.67 -4.88 -7.21
CA LEU A 36 5.64 -3.91 -6.79
C LEU A 36 5.48 -2.77 -7.80
N GLU A 37 6.58 -2.25 -8.36
CA GLU A 37 6.51 -1.20 -9.37
C GLU A 37 5.69 -1.64 -10.59
N GLU A 38 6.03 -2.79 -11.17
CA GLU A 38 5.37 -3.32 -12.37
C GLU A 38 3.90 -3.66 -12.10
N VAL A 39 3.58 -4.21 -10.92
CA VAL A 39 2.21 -4.53 -10.51
C VAL A 39 1.35 -3.28 -10.43
N ILE A 40 1.83 -2.22 -9.78
CA ILE A 40 1.08 -0.96 -9.64
C ILE A 40 0.93 -0.25 -10.99
N GLN A 41 2.01 -0.16 -11.78
CA GLN A 41 1.95 0.41 -13.12
C GLN A 41 0.99 -0.39 -14.02
N HIS A 42 0.96 -1.72 -13.92
CA HIS A 42 0.03 -2.55 -14.68
C HIS A 42 -1.42 -2.20 -14.34
N PHE A 43 -1.78 -2.10 -13.05
CA PHE A 43 -3.13 -1.73 -12.65
C PHE A 43 -3.55 -0.37 -13.20
N ILE A 44 -2.68 0.64 -13.11
CA ILE A 44 -2.96 1.99 -13.62
C ILE A 44 -3.12 1.98 -15.14
N ALA A 45 -2.22 1.30 -15.86
CA ALA A 45 -2.15 1.34 -17.32
C ALA A 45 -3.32 0.66 -18.04
N ILE A 46 -4.01 -0.28 -17.37
CA ILE A 46 -5.17 -0.96 -17.94
C ILE A 46 -6.49 -0.19 -17.74
N LYS A 47 -6.48 0.96 -17.07
CA LYS A 47 -7.68 1.78 -16.88
C LYS A 47 -7.98 2.64 -18.10
N ASP A 48 -9.26 2.94 -18.28
CA ASP A 48 -9.79 3.85 -19.30
C ASP A 48 -10.63 4.99 -18.68
N GLU A 49 -10.55 5.16 -17.36
CA GLU A 49 -11.28 6.14 -16.56
C GLU A 49 -10.32 6.97 -15.67
N PRO A 50 -10.78 8.11 -15.10
CA PRO A 50 -10.01 8.86 -14.12
C PRO A 50 -9.74 8.06 -12.84
N LEU A 51 -8.52 8.18 -12.33
CA LEU A 51 -8.08 7.56 -11.09
C LEU A 51 -7.97 8.58 -9.95
N PHE A 52 -7.89 8.07 -8.74
CA PHE A 52 -7.37 8.80 -7.58
C PHE A 52 -6.20 8.05 -6.97
N PHE A 53 -5.25 8.79 -6.39
CA PHE A 53 -4.16 8.23 -5.58
C PHE A 53 -4.56 8.28 -4.10
N ILE A 54 -4.19 7.25 -3.35
CA ILE A 54 -4.43 7.12 -1.91
C ILE A 54 -3.09 6.99 -1.21
N LEU A 55 -2.90 7.73 -0.12
CA LEU A 55 -1.75 7.59 0.77
C LEU A 55 -2.24 7.57 2.21
N GLU A 56 -1.96 6.48 2.91
CA GLU A 56 -2.19 6.34 4.34
C GLU A 56 -0.85 6.43 5.09
N LEU A 57 -0.81 7.30 6.10
CA LEU A 57 0.34 7.47 6.97
C LEU A 57 -0.10 7.34 8.43
N PRO A 58 0.63 6.56 9.26
CA PRO A 58 0.43 6.60 10.71
C PRO A 58 0.54 8.04 11.21
N ALA A 59 -0.41 8.47 12.02
CA ALA A 59 -0.46 9.84 12.48
C ALA A 59 0.77 10.16 13.35
N SER A 60 1.23 11.40 13.30
CA SER A 60 2.40 11.83 14.06
C SER A 60 2.18 11.64 15.57
N GLY A 61 3.24 11.37 16.34
CA GLY A 61 3.16 11.27 17.80
C GLY A 61 2.57 12.51 18.50
N GLU A 62 2.64 13.68 17.87
CA GLU A 62 1.96 14.90 18.37
C GLU A 62 0.43 14.82 18.25
N LYS A 63 -0.08 14.19 17.19
CA LYS A 63 -1.51 13.91 16.99
C LYS A 63 -1.99 12.78 17.91
N GLU A 64 -1.14 11.77 18.14
CA GLU A 64 -1.44 10.65 19.06
C GLU A 64 -1.37 11.05 20.54
N SER A 65 -0.66 12.13 20.85
CA SER A 65 -0.46 12.56 22.23
C SER A 65 -1.80 12.95 22.86
N PRO A 66 -2.25 12.28 23.93
CA PRO A 66 -3.46 12.67 24.63
C PRO A 66 -3.26 14.06 25.24
N LYS A 67 -4.16 14.98 24.93
CA LYS A 67 -4.14 16.37 25.45
C LYS A 67 -4.28 16.47 26.98
N ALA A 68 -4.29 15.36 27.75
CA ALA A 68 -4.48 15.40 29.20
C ALA A 68 -3.85 14.27 30.05
N SER A 69 -3.64 13.03 29.54
CA SER A 69 -3.33 11.86 30.40
C SER A 69 -2.00 11.13 30.13
N GLY A 70 -1.30 11.45 29.04
CA GLY A 70 -0.07 10.74 28.62
C GLY A 70 -0.25 9.28 28.14
N ILE A 71 -1.46 8.73 28.21
CA ILE A 71 -1.80 7.38 27.73
C ILE A 71 -2.40 7.46 26.33
N VAL A 72 -1.69 6.92 25.33
CA VAL A 72 -2.22 6.68 23.98
C VAL A 72 -3.18 5.49 24.07
N THR A 73 -4.46 5.72 23.84
CA THR A 73 -5.51 4.68 23.94
C THR A 73 -5.82 4.01 22.61
N ALA A 74 -5.49 4.67 21.50
CA ALA A 74 -5.63 4.17 20.15
C ALA A 74 -4.60 4.85 19.24
N LEU A 75 -4.24 4.19 18.15
CA LEU A 75 -3.42 4.75 17.09
C LEU A 75 -4.32 5.23 15.95
N HIS A 76 -3.88 6.22 15.20
CA HIS A 76 -4.60 6.79 14.09
C HIS A 76 -3.75 6.78 12.83
N LYS A 77 -4.42 6.84 11.67
CA LYS A 77 -3.81 7.09 10.37
C LYS A 77 -4.45 8.29 9.70
N ASP A 78 -3.61 9.09 9.06
CA ASP A 78 -4.00 10.18 8.17
C ASP A 78 -4.17 9.62 6.75
N ILE A 79 -5.33 9.86 6.14
CA ILE A 79 -5.66 9.42 4.78
C ILE A 79 -5.63 10.63 3.84
N TYR A 80 -4.75 10.57 2.85
CA TYR A 80 -4.57 11.60 1.83
C TYR A 80 -5.03 11.10 0.46
N TYR A 81 -5.62 12.00 -0.32
CA TYR A 81 -6.02 11.72 -1.70
C TYR A 81 -5.49 12.75 -2.70
N ILE A 82 -5.35 12.30 -3.94
CA ILE A 82 -5.30 13.15 -5.15
C ILE A 82 -6.32 12.61 -6.13
N ASP A 83 -7.33 13.42 -6.47
CA ASP A 83 -8.42 13.03 -7.35
C ASP A 83 -8.19 13.37 -8.82
N GLY A 84 -8.98 12.74 -9.70
CA GLY A 84 -9.12 13.14 -11.09
C GLY A 84 -7.84 12.98 -11.93
N CYS A 85 -6.95 12.08 -11.55
CA CYS A 85 -5.76 11.77 -12.32
C CYS A 85 -6.16 11.07 -13.63
N SER A 86 -5.63 11.54 -14.76
CA SER A 86 -5.56 10.67 -15.94
C SER A 86 -4.60 9.51 -15.69
N VAL A 87 -4.69 8.45 -16.50
CA VAL A 87 -3.72 7.33 -16.48
C VAL A 87 -2.27 7.84 -16.54
N ASP A 88 -1.97 8.75 -17.48
CA ASP A 88 -0.63 9.34 -17.62
C ASP A 88 -0.21 10.12 -16.36
N ALA A 89 -1.13 10.90 -15.78
CA ALA A 89 -0.85 11.66 -14.57
C ALA A 89 -0.57 10.74 -13.37
N ALA A 90 -1.35 9.66 -13.22
CA ALA A 90 -1.15 8.67 -12.17
C ALA A 90 0.19 7.93 -12.31
N LEU A 91 0.57 7.53 -13.54
CA LEU A 91 1.88 6.92 -13.81
C LEU A 91 3.04 7.89 -13.49
N ILE A 92 2.94 9.15 -13.90
CA ILE A 92 3.96 10.17 -13.60
C ILE A 92 4.04 10.42 -12.09
N LEU A 93 2.91 10.47 -11.40
CA LEU A 93 2.87 10.64 -9.95
C LEU A 93 3.55 9.48 -9.25
N PHE A 94 3.24 8.24 -9.63
CA PHE A 94 3.86 7.06 -9.08
C PHE A 94 5.37 7.06 -9.34
N GLU A 95 5.78 7.33 -10.58
CA GLU A 95 7.20 7.38 -10.96
C GLU A 95 8.00 8.38 -10.12
N ARG A 96 7.41 9.53 -9.78
CA ARG A 96 8.06 10.57 -8.96
C ARG A 96 8.17 10.23 -7.48
N THR A 97 7.35 9.29 -6.99
CA THR A 97 7.19 9.01 -5.55
C THR A 97 7.60 7.60 -5.17
N LYS A 98 7.74 6.68 -6.14
CA LYS A 98 7.99 5.25 -5.93
C LYS A 98 9.21 4.95 -5.06
N ASP A 99 10.28 5.74 -5.17
CA ASP A 99 11.49 5.52 -4.37
C ASP A 99 11.22 5.61 -2.86
N LEU A 100 10.30 6.50 -2.44
CA LEU A 100 9.88 6.62 -1.06
C LEU A 100 8.84 5.54 -0.72
N LEU A 101 7.81 5.39 -1.56
CA LEU A 101 6.68 4.47 -1.34
C LEU A 101 7.09 2.99 -1.29
N LEU A 102 8.07 2.59 -2.11
CA LEU A 102 8.53 1.19 -2.23
C LEU A 102 9.67 0.85 -1.26
N ALA A 103 10.26 1.84 -0.60
CA ALA A 103 11.28 1.59 0.42
C ALA A 103 10.68 1.58 1.84
N ASP A 104 9.74 2.48 2.11
CA ASP A 104 9.23 2.77 3.44
C ASP A 104 8.27 1.68 3.97
N GLY A 105 8.38 1.40 5.28
CA GLY A 105 7.53 0.44 5.98
C GLY A 105 6.28 1.05 6.63
N MET A 106 6.20 2.37 6.77
CA MET A 106 5.12 3.04 7.50
C MET A 106 3.90 3.32 6.62
N CYS A 107 4.11 3.68 5.36
CA CYS A 107 3.00 4.05 4.48
C CYS A 107 2.25 2.85 3.90
N GLN A 108 0.97 3.05 3.67
CA GLN A 108 0.17 2.27 2.71
C GLN A 108 -0.24 3.22 1.59
N PHE A 109 -0.33 2.73 0.36
CA PHE A 109 -0.67 3.59 -0.77
C PHE A 109 -1.33 2.81 -1.89
N GLY A 110 -2.04 3.50 -2.77
CA GLY A 110 -2.73 2.83 -3.85
C GLY A 110 -3.35 3.76 -4.87
N PHE A 111 -4.08 3.15 -5.79
CA PHE A 111 -4.82 3.86 -6.82
C PHE A 111 -6.23 3.27 -6.93
N GLY A 112 -7.21 4.15 -6.96
CA GLY A 112 -8.61 3.79 -7.13
C GLY A 112 -9.23 4.43 -8.38
N CYS A 113 -10.35 3.89 -8.81
CA CYS A 113 -11.10 4.33 -9.99
C CYS A 113 -12.37 5.09 -9.57
N HIS A 114 -12.64 6.24 -10.20
CA HIS A 114 -13.78 7.10 -9.81
C HIS A 114 -15.14 6.49 -10.16
N GLU A 115 -15.24 5.77 -11.27
CA GLU A 115 -16.50 5.25 -11.81
C GLU A 115 -16.72 3.78 -11.45
N SER A 116 -15.71 2.92 -11.65
CA SER A 116 -15.83 1.49 -11.34
C SER A 116 -15.65 1.16 -9.85
N HIS A 117 -15.04 2.07 -9.09
CA HIS A 117 -14.63 1.85 -7.70
C HIS A 117 -13.65 0.68 -7.52
N ASP A 118 -12.95 0.29 -8.58
CA ASP A 118 -11.82 -0.63 -8.45
C ASP A 118 -10.66 0.06 -7.73
N GLU A 119 -9.97 -0.68 -6.88
CA GLU A 119 -8.84 -0.15 -6.12
C GLU A 119 -7.71 -1.16 -6.05
N ILE A 120 -6.47 -0.68 -6.13
CA ILE A 120 -5.27 -1.44 -5.75
C ILE A 120 -4.59 -0.74 -4.57
N MET A 121 -4.28 -1.48 -3.51
CA MET A 121 -3.56 -0.98 -2.35
C MET A 121 -2.30 -1.82 -2.10
N VAL A 122 -1.18 -1.15 -1.87
CA VAL A 122 0.02 -1.73 -1.26
C VAL A 122 -0.05 -1.46 0.24
N GLU A 123 -0.31 -2.52 0.97
CA GLU A 123 -0.48 -2.54 2.42
C GLU A 123 0.84 -2.89 3.13
N LYS A 124 0.80 -2.93 4.46
CA LYS A 124 1.96 -3.33 5.28
C LYS A 124 2.45 -4.73 4.87
N TYR A 125 3.77 -4.92 4.92
CA TYR A 125 4.46 -6.18 4.65
C TYR A 125 4.28 -6.76 3.24
N ASN A 126 4.20 -5.88 2.23
CA ASN A 126 4.07 -6.24 0.81
C ASN A 126 2.78 -7.01 0.46
N VAL A 127 1.76 -6.90 1.30
CA VAL A 127 0.42 -7.35 0.94
C VAL A 127 -0.13 -6.36 -0.08
N VAL A 128 -0.62 -6.87 -1.21
CA VAL A 128 -1.27 -6.08 -2.25
C VAL A 128 -2.70 -6.58 -2.39
N SER A 129 -3.66 -5.69 -2.21
CA SER A 129 -5.08 -5.99 -2.41
C SER A 129 -5.57 -5.32 -3.68
N ILE A 130 -6.40 -6.03 -4.45
CA ILE A 130 -7.21 -5.46 -5.53
C ILE A 130 -8.66 -5.66 -5.14
N TYR A 131 -9.42 -4.58 -5.02
CA TYR A 131 -10.86 -4.61 -4.81
C TYR A 131 -11.60 -4.32 -6.11
N SER A 132 -12.71 -5.04 -6.35
CA SER A 132 -13.63 -4.73 -7.43
C SER A 132 -15.00 -5.38 -7.20
N GLN A 133 -16.06 -4.67 -7.62
CA GLN A 133 -17.42 -5.23 -7.72
C GLN A 133 -17.53 -6.33 -8.80
N ASP A 134 -16.58 -6.40 -9.74
CA ASP A 134 -16.47 -7.47 -10.73
C ASP A 134 -15.03 -8.03 -10.72
N ILE A 135 -14.67 -8.70 -9.62
CA ILE A 135 -13.30 -9.18 -9.39
C ILE A 135 -12.80 -10.14 -10.48
N LYS A 136 -13.71 -10.80 -11.21
CA LYS A 136 -13.39 -11.76 -12.27
C LYS A 136 -12.62 -11.15 -13.43
N LYS A 137 -12.72 -9.83 -13.63
CA LYS A 137 -11.92 -9.14 -14.67
C LYS A 137 -10.43 -9.08 -14.34
N TYR A 138 -10.04 -9.40 -13.10
CA TYR A 138 -8.66 -9.48 -12.64
C TYR A 138 -8.11 -10.91 -12.53
N ASN A 139 -8.84 -11.93 -12.99
CA ASN A 139 -8.39 -13.34 -12.90
C ASN A 139 -6.96 -13.56 -13.42
N ASP A 140 -6.63 -12.91 -14.55
CA ASP A 140 -5.33 -13.08 -15.22
C ASP A 140 -4.35 -11.93 -14.87
N PHE A 141 -4.70 -11.05 -13.93
CA PHE A 141 -3.94 -9.83 -13.63
C PHE A 141 -2.49 -10.11 -13.20
N TYR A 142 -2.28 -11.18 -12.44
CA TYR A 142 -0.98 -11.59 -11.90
C TYR A 142 -0.17 -12.51 -12.83
N GLU A 143 -0.77 -13.02 -13.92
CA GLU A 143 -0.09 -13.90 -14.87
C GLU A 143 1.16 -13.24 -15.50
N PRO A 144 1.11 -11.98 -15.99
CA PRO A 144 2.29 -11.29 -16.53
C PRO A 144 3.42 -11.12 -15.52
N HIS A 145 3.08 -11.07 -14.23
CA HIS A 145 4.01 -10.86 -13.11
C HIS A 145 4.60 -12.16 -12.57
N ASN A 146 4.25 -13.31 -13.17
CA ASN A 146 4.64 -14.64 -12.72
C ASN A 146 4.28 -14.90 -11.24
N ILE A 147 3.16 -14.34 -10.77
CA ILE A 147 2.61 -14.59 -9.44
C ILE A 147 1.38 -15.49 -9.63
N ARG A 148 1.37 -16.64 -8.96
CA ARG A 148 0.35 -17.68 -9.13
C ARG A 148 -0.59 -17.72 -7.95
N GLU A 149 -1.80 -18.21 -8.17
CA GLU A 149 -2.72 -18.51 -7.09
C GLU A 149 -2.08 -19.53 -6.13
N ALA A 150 -2.21 -19.28 -4.83
CA ALA A 150 -1.63 -20.10 -3.79
C ALA A 150 -2.70 -20.99 -3.15
N GLU A 151 -2.44 -22.30 -3.07
CA GLU A 151 -3.36 -23.25 -2.40
C GLU A 151 -3.44 -23.01 -0.88
N ASN A 152 -2.36 -22.55 -0.27
CA ASN A 152 -2.29 -22.18 1.15
C ASN A 152 -1.62 -20.81 1.24
N PHE A 153 -2.41 -19.76 1.01
CA PHE A 153 -1.93 -18.40 1.08
C PHE A 153 -1.65 -18.01 2.54
N ILE A 154 -0.49 -17.41 2.77
CA ILE A 154 0.00 -17.00 4.10
C ILE A 154 0.60 -15.62 3.94
N THR A 155 0.05 -14.65 4.66
CA THR A 155 0.60 -13.29 4.74
C THR A 155 1.57 -13.18 5.91
N ALA A 156 2.30 -12.07 5.99
CA ALA A 156 3.14 -11.79 7.16
C ALA A 156 2.32 -11.79 8.47
N TRP A 157 1.08 -11.32 8.44
CA TRP A 157 0.19 -11.24 9.60
C TRP A 157 -0.04 -12.61 10.26
N ASP A 158 -0.14 -13.67 9.46
CA ASP A 158 -0.32 -15.05 9.93
C ASP A 158 0.90 -15.61 10.70
N THR A 159 2.04 -14.94 10.58
CA THR A 159 3.29 -15.33 11.25
C THR A 159 3.52 -14.60 12.57
N PHE A 160 2.75 -13.54 12.85
CA PHE A 160 2.98 -12.69 13.99
C PHE A 160 2.37 -13.25 15.27
N SER A 161 3.01 -12.98 16.39
CA SER A 161 2.51 -13.26 17.73
C SER A 161 3.08 -12.27 18.73
N LEU A 162 2.62 -12.32 19.99
CA LEU A 162 3.20 -11.51 21.06
C LEU A 162 4.69 -11.79 21.29
N GLU A 163 5.13 -13.04 21.09
CA GLU A 163 6.53 -13.44 21.25
C GLU A 163 7.37 -13.17 19.99
N HIS A 164 6.72 -13.09 18.83
CA HIS A 164 7.32 -12.88 17.52
C HIS A 164 6.54 -11.80 16.76
N PRO A 165 6.68 -10.51 17.12
CA PRO A 165 6.02 -9.44 16.39
C PRO A 165 6.75 -9.15 15.07
N GLY A 166 5.99 -8.72 14.07
CA GLY A 166 6.53 -7.97 12.94
C GLY A 166 6.81 -6.51 13.35
N SER A 167 7.69 -5.84 12.62
CA SER A 167 7.91 -4.41 12.77
C SER A 167 8.04 -3.71 11.43
N SER A 168 7.57 -2.47 11.39
CA SER A 168 7.74 -1.54 10.28
C SER A 168 8.52 -0.31 10.76
N GLU A 169 9.34 0.25 9.87
CA GLU A 169 10.11 1.44 10.14
C GLU A 169 10.07 2.43 8.97
N ARG A 170 10.25 3.69 9.32
CA ARG A 170 10.37 4.78 8.37
C ARG A 170 11.73 4.73 7.70
N ILE A 171 11.75 4.82 6.37
CA ILE A 171 12.98 4.86 5.58
C ILE A 171 13.19 6.26 5.02
N GLU A 172 14.44 6.74 5.12
CA GLU A 172 14.87 7.99 4.50
C GLU A 172 15.59 7.69 3.18
N LYS A 173 15.16 8.33 2.09
CA LYS A 173 15.87 8.34 0.81
C LYS A 173 16.17 9.78 0.42
N ASN A 174 17.44 10.08 0.16
CA ASN A 174 17.89 11.41 -0.29
C ASN A 174 17.41 12.57 0.61
N GLY A 175 17.41 12.38 1.94
CA GLY A 175 16.96 13.39 2.90
C GLY A 175 15.45 13.59 2.96
N LYS A 176 14.66 12.65 2.42
CA LYS A 176 13.19 12.68 2.40
C LYS A 176 12.63 11.36 2.89
N THR A 177 11.41 11.42 3.42
CA THR A 177 10.62 10.29 3.90
C THR A 177 9.22 10.36 3.27
N VAL A 178 8.42 9.31 3.46
CA VAL A 178 7.01 9.32 3.00
C VAL A 178 6.16 10.43 3.63
N TYR A 179 6.56 10.92 4.80
CA TYR A 179 5.89 12.04 5.47
C TYR A 179 6.11 13.38 4.78
N ASP A 180 7.07 13.48 3.86
CA ASP A 180 7.28 14.67 3.03
C ASP A 180 6.36 14.68 1.80
N LEU A 181 5.72 13.55 1.45
CA LEU A 181 4.89 13.43 0.25
C LEU A 181 3.71 14.41 0.22
N PRO A 182 2.95 14.66 1.32
CA PRO A 182 1.88 15.65 1.30
C PRO A 182 2.34 17.07 0.88
N GLU A 183 3.53 17.50 1.31
CA GLU A 183 4.04 18.81 0.87
C GLU A 183 4.60 18.74 -0.56
N LEU A 184 5.27 17.66 -0.93
CA LEU A 184 5.84 17.48 -2.28
C LEU A 184 4.79 17.38 -3.37
N LEU A 185 3.61 16.84 -3.05
CA LEU A 185 2.50 16.63 -3.96
C LEU A 185 1.42 17.71 -3.84
N LYS A 186 1.69 18.80 -3.12
CA LYS A 186 0.75 19.92 -2.96
C LYS A 186 0.28 20.52 -4.29
N GLU A 187 1.20 20.72 -5.23
CA GLU A 187 0.89 21.22 -6.57
C GLU A 187 0.15 20.18 -7.44
N TRP A 188 0.13 18.92 -7.02
CA TRP A 188 -0.70 17.87 -7.61
C TRP A 188 -2.11 17.82 -6.99
N GLY A 189 -2.40 18.67 -6.00
CA GLY A 189 -3.71 18.75 -5.37
C GLY A 189 -3.92 17.74 -4.23
N ILE A 190 -2.86 17.22 -3.62
CA ILE A 190 -3.01 16.31 -2.48
C ILE A 190 -3.70 17.01 -1.31
N TYR A 191 -4.62 16.33 -0.66
CA TYR A 191 -5.31 16.84 0.52
C TYR A 191 -5.51 15.73 1.55
N LEU A 192 -5.55 16.12 2.83
CA LEU A 192 -5.95 15.25 3.93
C LEU A 192 -7.47 15.12 3.91
N ALA A 193 -8.01 13.92 3.66
CA ALA A 193 -9.44 13.67 3.72
C ALA A 193 -9.92 13.44 5.15
N GLU A 194 -9.25 12.56 5.87
CA GLU A 194 -9.64 12.18 7.22
C GLU A 194 -8.46 11.65 8.04
N THR A 195 -8.66 11.64 9.35
CA THR A 195 -7.82 10.93 10.31
C THR A 195 -8.71 9.91 10.99
N VAL A 196 -8.39 8.63 10.85
CA VAL A 196 -9.18 7.50 11.39
C VAL A 196 -8.38 6.71 12.40
N GLU A 197 -9.06 6.07 13.34
CA GLU A 197 -8.46 5.11 14.27
C GLU A 197 -8.03 3.84 13.49
N GLU A 198 -6.83 3.30 13.74
CA GLU A 198 -6.35 2.01 13.20
C GLU A 198 -7.03 0.81 13.87
#